data_AF-A0A098S7B8-F1
#
_entry.id   AF-A0A098S7B8-F1
#
_cell.length_a   1.000
_cell.length_b   1.000
_cell.length_c   1.000
_cell.angle_alpha   90.00
_cell.angle_beta   90.00
_cell.angle_gamma   90.00
#
_symmetry.space_group_name_H-M   'P 1'
#
loop_
_entity.id
_entity.type
_entity.pdbx_description
1 polymer ?
#
loop_
_entity_poly.entity_id
_entity_poly.type
_entity_poly.pdbx_seq_one_letter_code
_entity_poly.pdbx_strand_id
1 'polypeptide(L)'
;MVVTKGQTPVKPKPPTLAKAALVILVALLSLYAAYEITKDIPGLSPERQAKLNRELEELENAEQYVLRAARDGWYPCYSCPGKNRIFLHKDEVWKYGVTRKGEARRYGRWHMEQGLYYLIEYEGPL
;
A
#
# COMPACT_ATOMS: atom_id res chain seq x y z
N MET A 1 -7.38 76.74 -4.27
CA MET A 1 -7.35 75.35 -3.79
C MET A 1 -7.15 74.45 -4.99
N VAL A 2 -6.05 73.69 -5.03
CA VAL A 2 -5.67 72.83 -6.16
C VAL A 2 -6.42 71.51 -6.03
N VAL A 3 -7.26 71.17 -7.00
CA VAL A 3 -7.95 69.88 -7.07
C VAL A 3 -6.98 68.85 -7.67
N THR A 4 -6.45 67.97 -6.83
CA THR A 4 -5.65 66.80 -7.25
C THR A 4 -6.54 65.75 -7.92
N LYS A 5 -6.24 65.41 -9.18
CA LYS A 5 -6.91 64.33 -9.93
C LYS A 5 -6.54 62.96 -9.32
N GLY A 6 -7.57 62.18 -8.98
CA GLY A 6 -7.43 60.79 -8.54
C GLY A 6 -6.92 59.88 -9.65
N GLN A 7 -6.03 58.95 -9.30
CA GLN A 7 -5.66 57.83 -10.14
C GLN A 7 -6.85 56.87 -10.27
N THR A 8 -7.28 56.60 -11.51
CA THR A 8 -8.33 55.61 -11.78
C THR A 8 -7.80 54.18 -11.68
N PRO A 9 -8.59 53.23 -11.14
CA PRO A 9 -8.20 51.83 -11.01
C PRO A 9 -8.13 51.20 -12.41
N VAL A 10 -6.99 50.59 -12.74
CA VAL A 10 -6.82 49.83 -13.99
C VAL A 10 -7.62 48.54 -13.87
N LYS A 11 -8.85 48.53 -14.40
CA LYS A 11 -9.62 47.30 -14.58
C LYS A 11 -8.87 46.40 -15.58
N PRO A 12 -8.60 45.13 -15.25
CA PRO A 12 -7.92 44.22 -16.17
C PRO A 12 -8.77 44.10 -17.44
N LYS A 13 -8.16 44.46 -18.58
CA LYS A 13 -8.81 44.43 -19.89
C LYS A 13 -9.14 42.98 -20.22
N PRO A 14 -10.41 42.63 -20.50
CA PRO A 14 -10.77 41.26 -20.82
C PRO A 14 -9.96 40.80 -22.04
N PRO A 15 -9.54 39.52 -22.08
CA PRO A 15 -8.81 39.00 -23.21
C PRO A 15 -9.63 39.25 -24.47
N THR A 16 -9.00 39.83 -25.48
CA THR A 16 -9.62 39.96 -26.80
C THR A 16 -10.00 38.58 -27.32
N LEU A 17 -11.09 38.48 -28.11
CA LEU A 17 -11.57 37.21 -28.67
C LEU A 17 -10.46 36.35 -29.29
N ALA A 18 -9.49 36.98 -29.95
CA ALA A 18 -8.31 36.31 -30.51
C ALA A 18 -7.41 35.65 -29.45
N LYS A 19 -7.21 36.29 -28.29
CA LYS A 19 -6.45 35.71 -27.16
C LYS A 19 -7.21 34.56 -26.51
N ALA A 20 -8.52 34.67 -26.38
CA ALA A 20 -9.35 33.59 -25.86
C ALA A 20 -9.34 32.37 -26.82
N ALA A 21 -9.44 32.59 -28.13
CA ALA A 21 -9.37 31.54 -29.14
C ALA A 21 -8.00 30.83 -29.13
N LEU A 22 -6.90 31.58 -28.99
CA LEU A 22 -5.55 31.00 -28.88
C LEU A 22 -5.41 30.10 -27.66
N VAL A 23 -5.92 30.53 -26.51
CA VAL A 23 -5.89 29.74 -25.26
C VAL A 23 -6.69 28.44 -25.42
N ILE A 24 -7.86 28.50 -26.05
CA ILE A 24 -8.68 27.31 -26.32
C ILE A 24 -7.95 26.35 -27.28
N LEU A 25 -7.34 26.86 -28.34
CA LEU A 25 -6.59 26.05 -29.29
C LEU A 25 -5.43 25.32 -28.60
N VAL A 26 -4.66 26.03 -27.77
CA VAL A 26 -3.57 25.44 -27.00
C VAL A 26 -4.09 24.37 -26.03
N ALA A 27 -5.21 24.62 -25.35
CA ALA A 27 -5.82 23.62 -24.46
C ALA A 27 -6.25 22.35 -25.20
N LEU A 28 -6.87 22.48 -26.38
CA LEU A 28 -7.29 21.35 -27.21
C LEU A 28 -6.09 20.54 -27.71
N LEU A 29 -5.02 21.21 -28.16
CA LEU A 29 -3.78 20.54 -28.57
C LEU A 29 -3.12 19.81 -27.39
N SER A 30 -3.14 20.40 -26.20
CA SER A 30 -2.60 19.79 -24.98
C SER A 30 -3.36 18.52 -24.60
N LEU A 31 -4.70 18.56 -24.68
CA LEU A 31 -5.56 17.40 -24.42
C LEU A 31 -5.37 16.29 -25.46
N TYR A 32 -5.25 16.65 -26.74
CA TYR A 32 -4.99 15.70 -27.81
C TYR A 32 -3.63 14.99 -27.63
N ALA A 33 -2.59 15.75 -27.29
CA ALA A 33 -1.27 15.19 -27.00
C ALA A 33 -1.31 14.23 -25.80
N ALA A 34 -2.01 14.58 -24.72
CA ALA A 34 -2.19 13.70 -23.57
C ALA A 34 -2.95 12.41 -23.94
N TYR A 35 -3.99 12.49 -24.77
CA TYR A 35 -4.73 11.34 -25.27
C TYR A 35 -3.82 10.38 -26.06
N GLU A 36 -3.06 10.88 -27.04
CA GLU A 36 -2.12 10.06 -27.83
C GLU A 36 -1.04 9.41 -26.96
N ILE A 37 -0.52 10.12 -25.95
CA ILE A 37 0.45 9.54 -24.99
C ILE A 37 -0.17 8.39 -24.18
N THR A 38 -1.44 8.53 -23.75
CA THR A 38 -2.10 7.52 -22.91
C THR A 38 -2.67 6.33 -23.69
N LYS A 39 -2.99 6.52 -24.97
CA LYS A 39 -3.63 5.52 -25.83
C LYS A 39 -2.78 4.28 -26.05
N ASP A 40 -1.46 4.47 -26.12
CA ASP A 40 -0.48 3.40 -26.35
C ASP A 40 0.13 2.83 -25.06
N ILE A 41 -0.41 3.16 -23.87
CA ILE A 41 -0.04 2.45 -22.65
C ILE A 41 -0.87 1.15 -22.62
N PRO A 42 -0.31 -0.02 -22.97
CA PRO A 42 -1.08 -1.25 -22.96
C PRO A 42 -1.50 -1.54 -21.52
N GLY A 43 -2.81 -1.69 -21.31
CA GLY A 43 -3.35 -2.19 -20.05
C GLY A 43 -2.79 -3.58 -19.72
N LEU A 44 -2.88 -3.97 -18.45
CA LEU A 44 -2.57 -5.33 -18.04
C LEU A 44 -3.47 -6.32 -18.79
N SER A 45 -2.94 -7.49 -19.16
CA SER A 45 -3.78 -8.57 -19.63
C SER A 45 -4.80 -8.93 -18.55
N PRO A 46 -5.99 -9.47 -18.90
CA PRO A 46 -7.01 -9.81 -17.91
C PRO A 46 -6.47 -10.69 -16.76
N GLU A 47 -5.60 -11.64 -17.08
CA GLU A 47 -4.91 -12.49 -16.09
C GLU A 47 -4.01 -11.69 -15.13
N ARG A 48 -3.25 -10.73 -15.67
CA ARG A 48 -2.36 -9.89 -14.86
C ARG A 48 -3.14 -8.90 -14.02
N GLN A 49 -4.25 -8.38 -14.52
CA GLN A 49 -5.16 -7.53 -13.75
C GLN A 49 -5.80 -8.31 -12.60
N ALA A 50 -6.26 -9.54 -12.84
CA ALA A 50 -6.80 -10.41 -11.79
C ALA A 50 -5.75 -10.75 -10.73
N LYS A 51 -4.51 -11.05 -11.16
CA LYS A 51 -3.39 -11.28 -10.25
C LYS A 51 -3.11 -10.04 -9.39
N LEU A 52 -3.07 -8.86 -9.99
CA LEU A 52 -2.87 -7.59 -9.29
C LEU A 52 -3.95 -7.35 -8.24
N ASN A 53 -5.22 -7.47 -8.63
CA ASN A 53 -6.34 -7.26 -7.72
C ASN A 53 -6.29 -8.22 -6.52
N ARG A 54 -6.00 -9.51 -6.76
CA ARG A 54 -5.80 -10.50 -5.70
C ARG A 54 -4.63 -10.12 -4.78
N GLU A 55 -3.52 -9.65 -5.35
CA GLU A 55 -2.35 -9.30 -4.57
C GLU A 55 -2.57 -8.05 -3.71
N LEU A 56 -3.33 -7.07 -4.21
CA LEU A 56 -3.77 -5.90 -3.46
C LEU A 56 -4.68 -6.28 -2.28
N GLU A 57 -5.69 -7.12 -2.54
CA GLU A 57 -6.58 -7.62 -1.49
C GLU A 57 -5.80 -8.38 -0.41
N GLU A 58 -4.85 -9.23 -0.80
CA GLU A 58 -3.95 -9.94 0.12
C GLU A 58 -3.02 -9.00 0.90
N LEU A 59 -2.76 -7.78 0.44
CA LEU A 59 -1.96 -6.78 1.17
C LEU A 59 -2.83 -5.98 2.15
N GLU A 60 -4.06 -5.66 1.78
CA GLU A 60 -5.04 -4.94 2.61
C GLU A 60 -5.53 -5.78 3.80
N ASN A 61 -5.52 -7.11 3.68
CA ASN A 61 -5.98 -8.05 4.70
C ASN A 61 -4.83 -8.92 5.22
N ALA A 62 -3.66 -8.33 5.41
CA ALA A 62 -2.51 -9.05 5.92
C ALA A 62 -2.57 -9.17 7.45
N GLU A 63 -1.97 -10.24 7.97
CA GLU A 63 -1.92 -10.53 9.40
C GLU A 63 -0.51 -10.31 9.94
N GLN A 64 -0.38 -9.52 11.00
CA GLN A 64 0.74 -9.60 11.94
C GLN A 64 0.35 -10.55 13.07
N TYR A 65 1.22 -11.51 13.37
CA TYR A 65 0.95 -12.54 14.36
C TYR A 65 2.17 -12.87 15.21
N VAL A 66 1.88 -13.59 16.29
CA VAL A 66 2.86 -14.17 17.19
C VAL A 66 2.61 -15.67 17.36
N LEU A 67 3.69 -16.45 17.36
CA LEU A 67 3.69 -17.84 17.80
C LEU A 67 4.18 -17.90 19.24
N ARG A 68 3.39 -18.50 20.12
CA ARG A 68 3.69 -18.62 21.56
C ARG A 68 3.70 -20.06 22.02
N ALA A 69 4.49 -20.34 23.04
CA ALA A 69 4.57 -21.65 23.67
C ALA A 69 3.25 -22.03 24.36
N ALA A 70 2.66 -23.17 24.00
CA ALA A 70 1.43 -23.63 24.64
C ALA A 70 1.66 -24.21 26.05
N ARG A 71 2.91 -24.57 26.36
CA ARG A 71 3.36 -25.14 27.65
C ARG A 71 4.84 -24.89 27.86
N ASP A 72 5.29 -25.00 29.10
CA ASP A 72 6.72 -24.98 29.43
C ASP A 72 7.47 -26.12 28.73
N GLY A 73 8.61 -25.81 28.10
CA GLY A 73 9.41 -26.84 27.43
C GLY A 73 10.48 -26.34 26.47
N TRP A 74 11.15 -27.29 25.81
CA TRP A 74 12.21 -27.02 24.83
C TRP A 74 11.66 -27.00 23.40
N TYR A 75 11.69 -25.82 22.77
CA TYR A 75 11.23 -25.56 21.42
C TYR A 75 12.41 -25.48 20.43
N PRO A 76 12.21 -25.83 19.15
CA PRO A 76 13.25 -25.68 18.15
C PRO A 76 13.64 -24.20 17.99
N CYS A 77 14.93 -23.88 17.93
CA CYS A 77 15.40 -22.53 17.63
C CYS A 77 16.25 -22.54 16.37
N TYR A 78 15.71 -21.97 15.29
CA TYR A 78 16.38 -21.90 14.00
C TYR A 78 17.31 -20.68 13.87
N SER A 79 17.21 -19.72 14.79
CA SER A 79 17.97 -18.46 14.78
C SER A 79 18.98 -18.36 15.94
N CYS A 80 19.11 -19.39 16.78
CA CYS A 80 20.01 -19.38 17.92
C CYS A 80 21.41 -19.87 17.51
N PRO A 81 22.46 -19.05 17.68
CA PRO A 81 23.83 -19.49 17.41
C PRO A 81 24.25 -20.64 18.33
N GLY A 82 24.73 -21.74 17.75
CA GLY A 82 25.28 -22.88 18.50
C GLY A 82 24.26 -23.70 19.32
N LYS A 83 22.96 -23.38 19.23
CA LYS A 83 21.90 -24.11 19.94
C LYS A 83 20.74 -24.36 18.97
N ASN A 84 20.23 -25.59 18.94
CA ASN A 84 19.07 -25.94 18.12
C ASN A 84 17.75 -25.86 18.89
N ARG A 85 17.78 -25.57 20.19
CA ARG A 85 16.60 -25.47 21.06
C ARG A 85 16.71 -24.32 22.05
N ILE A 86 15.56 -23.80 22.45
CA ILE A 86 15.36 -22.80 23.51
C ILE A 86 14.31 -23.31 24.48
N PHE A 87 14.50 -23.04 25.77
CA PHE A 87 13.47 -23.29 26.76
C PHE A 87 12.54 -22.08 26.78
N LEU A 88 11.24 -22.30 26.70
CA LEU A 88 10.22 -21.28 26.83
C LEU A 88 9.22 -21.70 27.91
N HIS A 89 8.83 -20.75 28.74
CA HIS A 89 7.65 -20.87 29.59
C HIS A 89 6.38 -20.71 28.75
N LYS A 90 5.27 -21.22 29.26
CA LYS A 90 3.96 -21.02 28.65
C LYS A 90 3.72 -19.54 28.36
N ASP A 91 3.14 -19.28 27.19
CA ASP A 91 2.79 -17.96 26.65
C ASP A 91 3.97 -17.06 26.27
N GLU A 92 5.22 -17.52 26.47
CA GLU A 92 6.41 -16.84 25.94
C GLU A 92 6.47 -16.94 24.42
N VAL A 93 7.05 -15.90 23.83
CA VAL A 93 7.12 -15.71 22.39
C VAL A 93 8.20 -16.60 21.81
N TRP A 94 7.79 -17.41 20.84
CA TRP A 94 8.71 -18.16 19.99
C TRP A 94 9.12 -17.36 18.75
N LYS A 95 8.16 -16.69 18.11
CA LYS A 95 8.39 -15.93 16.87
C LYS A 95 7.31 -14.89 16.60
N TYR A 96 7.72 -13.72 16.14
CA TYR A 96 6.85 -12.77 15.45
C TYR A 96 6.87 -13.00 13.93
N GLY A 97 5.76 -12.73 13.28
CA GLY A 97 5.71 -12.82 11.84
C GLY A 97 4.58 -12.02 11.21
N VAL A 98 4.65 -11.97 9.88
CA VAL A 98 3.65 -11.37 9.02
C VAL A 98 3.27 -12.37 7.93
N THR A 99 2.01 -12.41 7.54
CA THR A 99 1.52 -13.24 6.44
C THR A 99 0.39 -12.56 5.68
N ARG A 100 0.39 -12.74 4.35
CA ARG A 100 -0.70 -12.35 3.45
C ARG A 100 -1.67 -13.50 3.13
N LYS A 101 -1.41 -14.66 3.75
CA LYS A 101 -2.04 -15.94 3.37
C LYS A 101 -2.81 -16.60 4.52
N GLY A 102 -2.72 -16.04 5.72
CA GLY A 102 -3.23 -16.61 6.95
C GLY A 102 -2.44 -17.79 7.51
N GLU A 103 -2.82 -18.21 8.72
CA GLU A 103 -2.25 -19.33 9.46
C GLU A 103 -2.30 -20.64 8.65
N ALA A 104 -3.48 -20.98 8.12
CA ALA A 104 -3.73 -22.27 7.47
C ALA A 104 -2.80 -22.52 6.28
N ARG A 105 -2.56 -21.50 5.43
CA ARG A 105 -1.67 -21.62 4.26
C ARG A 105 -0.19 -21.48 4.63
N ARG A 106 0.14 -20.79 5.73
CA ARG A 106 1.55 -20.57 6.15
C ARG A 106 2.10 -21.76 6.94
N TYR A 107 1.33 -22.26 7.89
CA TYR A 107 1.78 -23.27 8.85
C TYR A 107 0.96 -24.55 8.82
N GLY A 108 -0.30 -24.50 8.36
CA GLY A 108 -1.22 -25.62 8.54
C GLY A 108 -1.23 -26.06 10.01
N ARG A 109 -1.02 -27.36 10.26
CA ARG A 109 -0.95 -27.90 11.63
C ARG A 109 0.43 -27.93 12.27
N TRP A 110 1.48 -27.60 11.53
CA TRP A 110 2.87 -27.78 11.98
C TRP A 110 3.17 -27.09 13.31
N HIS A 111 2.72 -25.83 13.47
CA HIS A 111 3.00 -25.06 14.68
C HIS A 111 2.35 -25.70 15.94
N MET A 112 1.12 -26.21 15.82
CA MET A 112 0.45 -26.97 16.89
C MET A 112 1.20 -28.27 17.24
N GLU A 113 1.74 -28.98 16.24
CA GLU A 113 2.56 -30.18 16.45
C GLU A 113 3.86 -29.87 17.20
N GLN A 114 4.39 -28.65 17.06
CA GLN A 114 5.52 -28.14 17.85
C GLN A 114 5.11 -27.64 19.24
N GLY A 115 3.82 -27.69 19.61
CA GLY A 115 3.31 -27.13 20.87
C GLY A 115 3.26 -25.61 20.88
N LEU A 116 3.16 -24.97 19.71
CA LEU A 116 2.98 -23.53 19.56
C LEU A 116 1.53 -23.23 19.18
N TYR A 117 1.02 -22.09 19.61
CA TYR A 117 -0.27 -21.56 19.11
C TYR A 117 -0.05 -20.23 18.38
N TYR A 118 -0.90 -20.00 17.37
CA TYR A 118 -0.89 -18.81 16.52
C TYR A 118 -1.90 -17.78 17.05
N LEU A 119 -1.45 -16.54 17.20
CA LEU A 119 -2.30 -15.43 17.65
C LEU A 119 -2.09 -14.25 16.71
N ILE A 120 -3.17 -13.78 16.08
CA ILE A 120 -3.19 -12.54 15.30
C ILE A 120 -3.14 -11.36 16.28
N GLU A 121 -2.15 -10.50 16.12
CA GLU A 121 -2.00 -9.27 16.90
C GLU A 121 -2.55 -8.05 16.14
N TYR A 122 -2.55 -8.11 14.80
CA TYR A 122 -3.15 -7.09 13.94
C TYR A 122 -3.56 -7.70 12.59
N GLU A 123 -4.69 -7.24 12.07
CA GLU A 123 -5.17 -7.55 10.72
C GLU A 123 -5.46 -6.24 10.00
N GLY A 124 -4.89 -6.08 8.81
CA GLY A 124 -5.09 -4.90 7.99
C GLY A 124 -3.96 -4.69 6.97
N PRO A 125 -3.88 -3.46 6.42
CA PRO A 125 -2.89 -3.15 5.42
C PRO A 125 -1.46 -3.30 5.95
N LEU A 126 -0.61 -3.93 5.16
CA LEU A 126 0.84 -3.99 5.37
C LEU A 126 1.56 -2.69 4.98
#